data_AF-A0A8J4TQ49-F1
#
_entry.id   AF-A0A8J4TQ49-F1
#
_cell.length_a   1.000
_cell.length_b   1.000
_cell.length_c   1.000
_cell.angle_alpha   90.00
_cell.angle_beta   90.00
_cell.angle_gamma   90.00
#
_symmetry.space_group_name_H-M   'P 1'
#
loop_
_entity.id
_entity.type
_entity.pdbx_description
1 polymer ?
#
loop_
_entity_poly.entity_id
_entity_poly.type
_entity_poly.pdbx_seq_one_letter_code
_entity_poly.pdbx_strand_id
1 'polypeptide(L)'
;WEYKPRSRQRKQVSVVAAPEPTAPQNNLMFTDVPKRSKRRDNGYIKRPMNAYIIWARKHRSVLAEANPTASQGEISEQLGIEWRKLSEEEKMPYFAESHRLKMEHQQQFP
;
A
#
# COMPACT_ATOMS: atom_id res chain seq x y z
N TRP A 1 17.52 9.25 27.35
CA TRP A 1 16.72 9.00 26.13
C TRP A 1 17.51 8.08 25.22
N GLU A 2 17.33 6.77 25.36
CA GLU A 2 18.05 5.76 24.57
C GLU A 2 17.29 5.50 23.26
N TYR A 3 17.87 5.84 22.11
CA TYR A 3 17.27 5.53 20.80
C TYR A 3 17.56 4.05 20.46
N LYS A 4 16.53 3.20 20.53
CA LYS A 4 16.61 1.81 20.04
C LYS A 4 16.35 1.79 18.53
N PRO A 5 17.33 1.39 17.69
CA PRO A 5 17.09 1.24 16.25
C PRO A 5 16.09 0.11 16.04
N ARG A 6 14.98 0.41 15.34
CA ARG A 6 13.96 -0.57 15.00
C ARG A 6 14.47 -1.47 13.87
N SER A 7 15.24 -2.49 14.22
CA SER A 7 15.68 -3.53 13.30
C SER A 7 14.46 -4.23 12.69
N ARG A 8 14.16 -3.96 11.43
CA ARG A 8 13.19 -4.75 10.66
C ARG A 8 13.86 -6.06 10.28
N GLN A 9 13.68 -7.11 11.09
CA GLN A 9 13.98 -8.48 10.66
C GLN A 9 13.13 -8.79 9.41
N ARG A 10 13.78 -8.91 8.25
CA ARG A 10 13.19 -9.51 7.06
C ARG A 10 13.00 -11.00 7.37
N LYS A 11 11.77 -11.42 7.68
CA LYS A 11 11.47 -12.85 7.85
C LYS A 11 11.72 -13.53 6.50
N GLN A 12 12.65 -14.48 6.46
CA GLN A 12 12.71 -15.45 5.36
C GLN A 12 11.47 -16.32 5.45
N VAL A 13 10.69 -16.35 4.38
CA VAL A 13 9.61 -17.32 4.21
C VAL A 13 10.19 -18.47 3.40
N SER A 14 10.32 -19.63 4.03
CA SER A 14 10.71 -20.88 3.40
C SER A 14 9.59 -21.35 2.47
N VAL A 15 9.94 -21.61 1.21
CA VAL A 15 9.02 -22.12 0.19
C VAL A 15 8.98 -23.64 0.33
N VAL A 16 7.87 -24.18 0.84
CA VAL A 16 7.55 -25.61 0.72
C VAL A 16 6.34 -25.71 -0.22
N ALA A 17 6.57 -26.34 -1.37
CA ALA A 17 5.57 -26.57 -2.38
C ALA A 17 4.67 -27.76 -1.99
N ALA A 18 3.35 -27.57 -2.03
CA ALA A 18 2.36 -28.64 -2.19
C ALA A 18 1.05 -28.04 -2.79
N PRO A 19 0.26 -28.83 -3.56
CA PRO A 19 -0.60 -28.34 -4.64
C PRO A 19 -2.05 -28.01 -4.22
N GLU A 20 -2.60 -26.97 -4.84
CA GLU A 20 -4.01 -26.49 -4.83
C GLU A 20 -4.97 -27.49 -5.51
N PRO A 21 -6.27 -27.57 -5.12
CA PRO A 21 -7.24 -26.64 -5.71
C PRO A 21 -8.43 -26.21 -4.84
N THR A 22 -8.87 -24.97 -5.10
CA THR A 22 -10.23 -24.41 -5.00
C THR A 22 -10.54 -23.56 -3.76
N ALA A 23 -10.27 -22.26 -3.89
CA ALA A 23 -11.14 -21.24 -3.32
C ALA A 23 -11.40 -20.15 -4.37
N PRO A 24 -12.66 -19.93 -4.82
CA PRO A 24 -12.96 -18.74 -5.59
C PRO A 24 -13.01 -17.56 -4.62
N GLN A 25 -11.99 -16.71 -4.63
CA GLN A 25 -12.04 -15.42 -3.94
C GLN A 25 -11.94 -14.28 -4.95
N ASN A 26 -12.87 -14.27 -5.89
CA ASN A 26 -13.42 -13.03 -6.42
C ASN A 26 -14.09 -12.29 -5.26
N ASN A 27 -13.33 -11.45 -4.56
CA ASN A 27 -13.84 -10.25 -3.89
C ASN A 27 -12.69 -9.36 -3.38
N LEU A 28 -12.10 -8.58 -4.29
CA LEU A 28 -11.49 -7.29 -3.93
C LEU A 28 -12.10 -6.16 -4.78
N MET A 29 -13.39 -6.26 -5.09
CA MET A 29 -14.20 -5.10 -5.44
C MET A 29 -14.73 -4.46 -4.15
N PHE A 30 -14.36 -3.19 -3.97
CA PHE A 30 -15.02 -2.19 -3.14
C PHE A 30 -15.67 -2.70 -1.85
N THR A 31 -14.87 -2.73 -0.81
CA THR A 31 -15.40 -2.23 0.44
C THR A 31 -14.51 -1.10 0.93
N ASP A 32 -15.05 0.11 0.88
CA ASP A 32 -14.79 1.15 1.89
C ASP A 32 -15.30 0.68 3.27
N VAL A 33 -15.16 -0.61 3.59
CA VAL A 33 -15.26 -1.11 4.96
C VAL A 33 -13.89 -0.82 5.55
N PRO A 34 -13.76 0.14 6.47
CA PRO A 34 -12.53 0.26 7.23
C PRO A 34 -12.36 -1.09 7.92
N LYS A 35 -11.39 -1.89 7.47
CA LYS A 35 -10.90 -3.07 8.20
C LYS A 35 -10.35 -2.50 9.50
N ARG A 36 -11.25 -2.36 10.46
CA ARG A 36 -11.06 -1.64 11.71
C ARG A 36 -10.03 -2.48 12.44
N SER A 37 -8.78 -2.06 12.34
CA SER A 37 -7.74 -2.49 13.26
C SER A 37 -8.32 -2.17 14.63
N LYS A 38 -8.76 -3.20 15.36
CA LYS A 38 -9.35 -3.13 16.71
C LYS A 38 -8.46 -2.41 17.75
N ARG A 39 -7.30 -1.87 17.34
CA ARG A 39 -6.33 -1.16 18.17
C ARG A 39 -6.25 0.34 17.90
N ARG A 40 -7.13 0.94 17.08
CA ARG A 40 -7.02 2.36 16.65
C ARG A 40 -8.30 3.19 16.82
N ASP A 41 -9.19 2.81 17.72
CA ASP A 41 -10.45 3.55 17.98
C ASP A 41 -10.30 4.67 19.04
N ASN A 42 -9.08 5.20 19.24
CA ASN A 42 -8.78 6.24 20.23
C ASN A 42 -8.65 7.64 19.61
N GLY A 43 -9.52 8.01 18.66
CA GLY A 43 -9.42 9.32 17.98
C GLY A 43 -8.21 9.45 17.06
N TYR A 44 -7.68 8.34 16.54
CA TYR A 44 -6.57 8.37 15.59
C TYR A 44 -7.02 8.88 14.21
N ILE A 45 -6.52 10.06 13.83
CA ILE A 45 -6.73 10.63 12.51
C ILE A 45 -5.79 9.94 11.50
N LYS A 46 -6.35 9.40 10.41
CA LYS A 46 -5.57 8.69 9.37
C LYS A 46 -4.83 9.70 8.50
N ARG A 47 -3.52 9.49 8.32
CA ARG A 47 -2.68 10.31 7.43
C ARG A 47 -3.25 10.36 6.00
N PRO A 48 -3.15 11.51 5.31
CA PRO A 48 -3.54 11.63 3.91
C PRO A 48 -2.61 10.78 3.04
N MET A 49 -3.09 10.39 1.86
CA MET A 49 -2.31 9.57 0.92
C MET A 49 -1.20 10.40 0.28
N ASN A 50 0.00 9.82 0.24
CA ASN A 50 1.12 10.43 -0.48
C ASN A 50 1.07 10.07 -1.98
N ALA A 51 1.90 10.73 -2.79
CA ALA A 51 1.96 10.55 -4.24
C ALA A 51 2.15 9.08 -4.66
N TYR A 52 3.10 8.39 -4.02
CA TYR A 52 3.35 6.97 -4.26
C TYR A 52 2.12 6.11 -3.97
N ILE A 53 1.44 6.33 -2.85
CA ILE A 53 0.25 5.54 -2.48
C ILE A 53 -0.90 5.79 -3.46
N ILE A 54 -1.08 7.01 -3.97
CA ILE A 54 -2.11 7.31 -4.99
C ILE A 54 -1.84 6.52 -6.28
N TRP A 55 -0.59 6.54 -6.75
CA TRP A 55 -0.17 5.80 -7.94
C TRP A 55 -0.24 4.27 -7.74
N ALA A 56 0.30 3.79 -6.61
CA ALA A 56 0.42 2.37 -6.30
C ALA A 56 -0.94 1.69 -6.14
N ARG A 57 -2.00 2.41 -5.72
CA ARG A 57 -3.35 1.83 -5.61
C ARG A 57 -3.85 1.27 -6.94
N LYS A 58 -3.64 1.98 -8.04
CA LYS A 58 -4.06 1.53 -9.38
C LYS A 58 -3.20 0.36 -9.86
N HIS A 59 -1.88 0.52 -9.76
CA HIS A 59 -0.91 -0.44 -10.30
C HIS A 59 -0.86 -1.75 -9.52
N ARG A 60 -1.11 -1.70 -8.20
CA ARG A 60 -1.15 -2.89 -7.36
C ARG A 60 -2.27 -3.85 -7.78
N SER A 61 -3.44 -3.34 -8.16
CA SER A 61 -4.55 -4.19 -8.61
C SER A 61 -4.17 -4.96 -9.86
N VAL A 62 -3.56 -4.27 -10.82
CA VAL A 62 -3.09 -4.86 -12.09
C VAL A 62 -2.04 -5.95 -11.83
N LEU A 63 -1.06 -5.69 -10.97
CA LEU A 63 -0.01 -6.67 -10.66
C LEU A 63 -0.53 -7.87 -9.85
N ALA A 64 -1.50 -7.66 -8.96
CA ALA A 64 -2.13 -8.73 -8.20
C ALA A 64 -3.02 -9.62 -9.08
N GLU A 65 -3.72 -9.03 -10.06
CA GLU A 65 -4.51 -9.78 -11.03
C GLU A 65 -3.62 -10.59 -11.99
N ALA A 66 -2.51 -10.00 -12.44
CA ALA A 66 -1.54 -10.69 -13.28
C ALA A 66 -0.79 -11.81 -12.54
N ASN A 67 -0.59 -11.68 -11.22
CA ASN A 67 0.14 -12.66 -10.40
C ASN A 67 -0.64 -12.97 -9.11
N PRO A 68 -1.70 -13.78 -9.17
CA PRO A 68 -2.55 -14.06 -8.01
C PRO A 68 -1.82 -14.84 -6.90
N THR A 69 -0.72 -15.51 -7.22
CA THR A 69 0.14 -16.24 -6.28
C THR A 69 1.22 -15.36 -5.65
N ALA A 70 1.48 -14.18 -6.21
CA ALA A 70 2.54 -13.31 -5.72
C ALA A 70 2.19 -12.74 -4.34
N SER A 71 3.18 -12.70 -3.47
CA SER A 71 3.03 -12.10 -2.16
C SER A 71 2.88 -10.58 -2.27
N GLN A 72 2.10 -10.02 -1.36
CA GLN A 72 1.97 -8.57 -1.24
C GLN A 72 3.33 -7.86 -1.07
N GLY A 73 4.31 -8.53 -0.44
CA GLY A 73 5.66 -8.01 -0.31
C GLY A 73 6.34 -7.84 -1.67
N GLU A 74 6.25 -8.85 -2.52
CA GLU A 74 6.85 -8.87 -3.87
C GLU A 74 6.19 -7.84 -4.79
N ILE A 75 4.86 -7.74 -4.75
CA ILE A 75 4.13 -6.71 -5.50
C ILE A 75 4.55 -5.31 -5.06
N SER A 76 4.72 -5.10 -3.75
CA SER A 76 5.15 -3.80 -3.21
C SER A 76 6.59 -3.44 -3.59
N GLU A 77 7.47 -4.43 -3.67
CA GLU A 77 8.85 -4.25 -4.12
C GLU A 77 8.89 -3.86 -5.60
N GLN A 78 8.16 -4.57 -6.46
CA GLN A 78 8.04 -4.25 -7.88
C GLN A 78 7.48 -2.83 -8.10
N LEU A 79 6.41 -2.47 -7.40
CA LEU A 79 5.85 -1.11 -7.46
C LEU A 79 6.85 -0.04 -7.05
N GLY A 80 7.68 -0.31 -6.03
CA GLY A 80 8.72 0.63 -5.61
C GLY A 80 9.80 0.84 -6.67
N ILE A 81 10.15 -0.20 -7.41
CA ILE A 81 11.10 -0.12 -8.54
C ILE A 81 10.49 0.70 -9.67
N GLU A 82 9.27 0.37 -10.09
CA GLU A 82 8.57 1.07 -11.18
C GLU A 82 8.35 2.55 -10.85
N TRP A 83 7.94 2.88 -9.62
CA TRP A 83 7.81 4.28 -9.20
C TRP A 83 9.12 5.06 -9.32
N ARG A 84 10.27 4.44 -9.03
CA ARG A 84 11.57 5.12 -9.16
C ARG A 84 11.95 5.34 -10.62
N LYS A 85 11.55 4.45 -11.52
CA LYS A 85 11.81 4.54 -12.97
C LYS A 85 10.97 5.62 -13.65
N LEU A 86 9.77 5.92 -13.15
CA LEU A 86 8.93 6.98 -13.71
C LEU A 86 9.66 8.33 -13.73
N SER A 87 9.46 9.07 -14.81
CA SER A 87 9.95 10.44 -14.95
C SER A 87 9.24 11.39 -13.98
N GLU A 88 9.82 12.57 -13.75
CA GLU A 88 9.19 13.57 -12.88
C GLU A 88 7.86 14.03 -13.47
N GLU A 89 7.76 14.18 -14.79
CA GLU A 89 6.53 14.58 -15.49
C GLU A 89 5.38 13.59 -15.26
N GLU A 90 5.68 12.29 -15.25
CA GLU A 90 4.69 11.25 -14.93
C GLU A 90 4.30 11.25 -13.46
N LYS A 91 5.20 11.67 -12.56
CA LYS A 91 4.93 11.77 -11.11
C LYS A 91 4.19 13.04 -10.71
N MET A 92 4.37 14.14 -11.46
CA MET A 92 3.77 15.45 -11.21
C MET A 92 2.27 15.41 -10.88
N PRO A 93 1.39 14.73 -11.65
CA PRO A 93 -0.03 14.68 -11.31
C PRO A 93 -0.29 14.01 -9.96
N TYR A 94 0.51 13.00 -9.57
CA TYR A 94 0.38 12.32 -8.28
C TYR A 94 0.93 13.17 -7.13
N PHE A 95 1.96 13.98 -7.36
CA PHE A 95 2.45 14.94 -6.39
C PHE A 95 1.44 16.07 -6.15
N ALA A 96 0.84 16.62 -7.21
CA ALA A 96 -0.22 17.62 -7.10
C ALA A 96 -1.42 17.08 -6.31
N GLU A 97 -1.86 15.86 -6.63
CA GLU A 97 -2.98 15.22 -5.92
C GLU A 97 -2.64 14.92 -4.46
N SER A 98 -1.42 14.43 -4.18
CA SER A 98 -0.94 14.23 -2.81
C SER A 98 -0.91 15.53 -2.02
N HIS A 99 -0.50 16.63 -2.65
CA HIS A 99 -0.48 17.93 -2.02
C HIS A 99 -1.91 18.40 -1.70
N ARG A 100 -2.84 18.24 -2.64
CA ARG A 100 -4.26 18.55 -2.46
C ARG A 100 -4.85 17.80 -1.26
N LEU A 101 -4.67 16.48 -1.20
CA LEU A 101 -5.15 15.65 -0.10
C LEU A 101 -4.51 16.01 1.24
N LYS A 102 -3.24 16.43 1.22
CA LYS A 102 -2.55 16.90 2.43
C LYS A 102 -3.16 18.21 2.94
N MET A 103 -3.41 19.17 2.06
CA MET A 103 -4.02 20.45 2.43
C MET A 103 -5.44 20.26 2.97
N GLU A 104 -6.25 19.45 2.29
CA GLU A 104 -7.61 19.13 2.72
C GLU A 104 -7.63 18.49 4.11
N HIS A 105 -6.75 17.52 4.35
CA HIS A 105 -6.63 16.90 5.67
C HIS A 105 -6.19 17.89 6.75
N GLN A 106 -5.27 18.81 6.45
CA GLN A 106 -4.85 19.84 7.41
C GLN A 106 -5.97 20.80 7.76
N GLN A 107 -6.84 21.13 6.80
CA GLN A 107 -8.01 21.97 7.06
C GLN A 107 -9.09 21.25 7.88
N GLN A 108 -9.33 19.97 7.59
CA GLN A 108 -10.30 19.16 8.33
C GLN A 108 -9.84 18.78 9.74
N PHE A 109 -8.52 18.73 9.96
CA PHE A 109 -7.90 18.31 11.22
C PHE A 109 -6.69 19.21 11.58
N PRO A 110 -6.94 20.45 12.06
CA PRO A 110 -5.89 21.36 12.50
C PRO A 110 -5.17 20.91 13.77
#